data_AF-A0A3M2C3D1-F1
#
_entry.id   AF-A0A3M2C3D1-F1
#
_cell.length_a   1.000
_cell.length_b   1.000
_cell.length_c   1.000
_cell.angle_alpha   90.00
_cell.angle_beta   90.00
_cell.angle_gamma   90.00
#
_symmetry.space_group_name_H-M   'P 1'
#
loop_
_entity.id
_entity.type
_entity.pdbx_description
1 polymer ?
#
loop_
_entity_poly.entity_id
_entity_poly.type
_entity_poly.pdbx_seq_one_letter_code
_entity_poly.pdbx_strand_id
1 'polypeptide(L)'
;MRTLLRKLRGAIGLGLTWAVAGFGLGAVMELVDRQGAIVDIWPMFLAVTGLLSGGVFSLVLGIAGRNRRFDELSMGRFASWGALSGGIFGGLILGGFATGGWPANPVNVALILGVPALGSAAAAAATLAVARGAEDRTLLEERDRVAEVGLSSGERKELLGEDG
;
A
#
# COMPACT_ATOMS: atom_id res chain seq x y z
N MET A 1 0.92 -4.49 27.75
CA MET A 1 0.99 -5.75 26.95
C MET A 1 -0.20 -5.95 26.00
N ARG A 2 -1.46 -5.65 26.38
CA ARG A 2 -2.65 -5.86 25.51
C ARG A 2 -2.66 -5.09 24.18
N THR A 3 -2.07 -3.89 24.14
CA THR A 3 -1.91 -3.08 22.92
C THR A 3 -0.87 -3.64 21.95
N LEU A 4 0.24 -4.19 22.47
CA LEU A 4 1.29 -4.79 21.65
C LEU A 4 0.82 -6.10 21.01
N LEU A 5 0.10 -6.92 21.78
CA LEU A 5 -0.53 -8.17 21.30
C LEU A 5 -1.59 -7.93 20.23
N ARG A 6 -2.40 -6.86 20.33
CA ARG A 6 -3.34 -6.50 19.26
C ARG A 6 -2.63 -6.03 17.99
N LYS A 7 -1.58 -5.22 18.11
CA LYS A 7 -0.76 -4.79 16.98
C LYS A 7 -0.06 -5.96 16.28
N LEU A 8 0.50 -6.89 17.06
CA LEU A 8 1.11 -8.12 16.54
C LEU A 8 0.09 -9.03 15.85
N ARG A 9 -1.11 -9.22 16.44
CA ARG A 9 -2.18 -10.01 15.78
C ARG A 9 -2.63 -9.38 14.46
N GLY A 10 -2.73 -8.05 14.40
CA GLY A 10 -3.03 -7.33 13.16
C GLY A 10 -1.94 -7.53 12.10
N ALA A 11 -0.67 -7.40 12.49
CA ALA A 11 0.47 -7.59 11.59
C ALA A 11 0.60 -9.03 11.07
N ILE A 12 0.38 -10.02 11.95
CA ILE A 12 0.38 -11.44 11.59
C ILE A 12 -0.77 -11.74 10.63
N GLY A 13 -1.98 -11.24 10.91
CA GLY A 13 -3.14 -11.43 10.03
C GLY A 13 -2.92 -10.84 8.64
N LEU A 14 -2.32 -9.64 8.56
CA LEU A 14 -2.04 -9.00 7.29
C LEU A 14 -0.91 -9.71 6.52
N GLY A 15 0.16 -10.12 7.21
CA GLY A 15 1.21 -10.96 6.62
C GLY A 15 0.66 -12.26 6.03
N LEU A 16 -0.18 -12.99 6.79
CA LEU A 16 -0.81 -14.21 6.31
C LEU A 16 -1.75 -13.96 5.12
N THR A 17 -2.51 -12.87 5.13
CA THR A 17 -3.39 -12.49 4.01
C THR A 17 -2.57 -12.28 2.73
N TRP A 18 -1.45 -11.57 2.83
CA TRP A 18 -0.55 -11.37 1.69
C TRP A 18 0.17 -12.66 1.27
N ALA A 19 0.48 -13.56 2.20
CA ALA A 19 1.05 -14.87 1.88
C ALA A 19 0.07 -15.73 1.07
N VAL A 20 -1.21 -15.77 1.47
CA VAL A 20 -2.27 -16.48 0.74
C VAL A 20 -2.48 -15.87 -0.64
N ALA A 21 -2.50 -14.54 -0.75
CA ALA A 21 -2.63 -13.85 -2.02
C ALA A 21 -1.43 -14.16 -2.96
N GLY A 22 -0.21 -14.13 -2.41
CA GLY A 22 1.02 -14.48 -3.14
C GLY A 22 1.02 -15.94 -3.61
N PHE A 23 0.62 -16.86 -2.73
CA PHE A 23 0.46 -18.28 -3.07
C PHE A 23 -0.54 -18.47 -4.21
N GLY A 24 -1.71 -17.85 -4.12
CA GLY A 24 -2.75 -17.93 -5.14
C GLY A 24 -2.27 -17.41 -6.50
N LEU A 25 -1.53 -16.30 -6.51
CA LEU A 25 -0.94 -15.76 -7.74
C LEU A 25 0.07 -16.74 -8.35
N GLY A 26 0.94 -17.34 -7.54
CA GLY A 26 1.89 -18.34 -8.03
C GLY A 26 1.22 -19.62 -8.53
N ALA A 27 0.16 -20.08 -7.87
CA ALA A 27 -0.63 -21.22 -8.32
C ALA A 27 -1.34 -20.93 -9.66
N VAL A 28 -1.82 -19.71 -9.89
CA VAL A 28 -2.38 -19.30 -11.19
C VAL A 28 -1.30 -19.31 -12.27
N MET A 29 -0.09 -18.85 -11.97
CA MET A 29 1.02 -18.90 -12.93
C MET A 29 1.36 -20.33 -13.34
N GLU A 30 1.36 -21.27 -12.39
CA GLU A 30 1.58 -22.70 -12.64
C GLU A 30 0.44 -23.30 -13.49
N LEU A 31 -0.82 -22.95 -13.19
CA LEU A 31 -1.98 -23.39 -13.99
C LEU A 31 -1.97 -22.87 -15.43
N VAL A 32 -1.41 -21.67 -15.64
CA VAL A 32 -1.28 -21.06 -16.97
C VAL A 32 -0.10 -21.66 -17.74
N ASP A 33 0.94 -22.12 -17.05
CA ASP A 33 2.08 -22.79 -17.66
C ASP A 33 1.79 -24.26 -18.00
N ARG A 34 1.06 -24.44 -19.10
CA ARG A 34 0.76 -25.78 -19.64
C ARG A 34 1.99 -26.56 -20.14
N GLN A 35 3.15 -25.92 -20.30
CA GLN A 35 4.35 -26.58 -20.84
C GLN A 35 5.38 -26.96 -19.75
N GLY A 36 5.17 -26.57 -18.49
CA GLY A 36 6.13 -26.84 -17.39
C GLY A 36 7.47 -26.13 -17.58
N ALA A 37 7.46 -25.01 -18.32
CA ALA A 37 8.65 -24.18 -18.53
C ALA A 37 8.99 -23.30 -17.31
N ILE A 38 8.00 -23.11 -16.42
CA ILE A 38 8.07 -22.37 -15.18
C ILE A 38 8.39 -23.36 -14.05
N VAL A 39 9.52 -23.16 -13.39
CA VAL A 39 9.97 -23.98 -12.24
C VAL A 39 8.92 -23.96 -11.11
N ASP A 40 8.53 -25.09 -10.53
CA ASP A 40 7.52 -25.27 -9.44
C ASP A 40 7.76 -24.49 -8.12
N ILE A 41 8.70 -23.54 -8.12
CA ILE A 41 9.08 -22.74 -6.95
C ILE A 41 8.14 -21.54 -6.71
N TRP A 42 7.39 -21.08 -7.72
CA TRP A 42 6.69 -19.79 -7.67
C TRP A 42 5.56 -19.67 -6.64
N PRO A 43 4.67 -20.66 -6.42
CA PRO A 43 3.65 -20.56 -5.39
C PRO A 43 4.25 -20.33 -4.00
N MET A 44 5.31 -21.08 -3.68
CA MET A 44 5.98 -20.97 -2.39
C MET A 44 6.82 -19.70 -2.29
N PHE A 45 7.54 -19.34 -3.36
CA PHE A 45 8.32 -18.11 -3.42
C PHE A 45 7.43 -16.88 -3.20
N LEU A 46 6.32 -16.76 -3.93
CA LEU A 46 5.40 -15.64 -3.80
C LEU A 46 4.64 -15.65 -2.48
N ALA A 47 4.38 -16.81 -1.88
CA ALA A 47 3.81 -16.89 -0.54
C ALA A 47 4.76 -16.31 0.52
N VAL A 48 6.04 -16.68 0.47
CA VAL A 48 7.07 -16.16 1.40
C VAL A 48 7.29 -14.67 1.18
N THR A 49 7.40 -14.23 -0.08
CA THR A 49 7.51 -12.80 -0.40
C THR A 49 6.29 -12.04 0.07
N GLY A 50 5.08 -12.55 -0.17
CA GLY A 50 3.83 -11.97 0.32
C GLY A 50 3.81 -11.83 1.84
N LEU A 51 4.22 -12.87 2.57
CA LEU A 51 4.31 -12.85 4.03
C LEU A 51 5.24 -11.73 4.53
N LEU A 52 6.45 -11.66 3.96
CA LEU A 52 7.45 -10.66 4.33
C LEU A 52 6.99 -9.25 3.99
N SER A 53 6.45 -9.04 2.79
CA SER A 53 5.91 -7.75 2.35
C SER A 53 4.74 -7.29 3.22
N GLY A 54 3.81 -8.19 3.58
CA GLY A 54 2.70 -7.88 4.48
C GLY A 54 3.16 -7.53 5.90
N GLY A 55 4.23 -8.18 6.38
CA GLY A 55 4.88 -7.84 7.65
C GLY A 55 5.53 -6.45 7.64
N VAL A 56 6.32 -6.16 6.61
CA VAL A 56 6.95 -4.84 6.42
C VAL A 56 5.90 -3.75 6.27
N PHE A 57 4.84 -3.99 5.49
CA PHE A 57 3.74 -3.04 5.33
C PHE A 57 3.04 -2.75 6.66
N SER A 58 2.78 -3.77 7.47
CA SER A 58 2.19 -3.60 8.81
C SER A 58 3.08 -2.76 9.73
N LEU A 59 4.40 -2.93 9.63
CA LEU A 59 5.37 -2.14 10.39
C LEU A 59 5.34 -0.67 9.95
N VAL A 60 5.37 -0.42 8.64
CA VAL A 60 5.27 0.93 8.07
C VAL A 60 3.97 1.60 8.49
N LEU A 61 2.83 0.90 8.41
CA LEU A 61 1.54 1.43 8.84
C LEU A 61 1.52 1.74 10.35
N GLY A 62 2.16 0.90 11.16
CA GLY A 62 2.31 1.12 12.60
C GLY A 62 3.19 2.32 12.97
N ILE A 63 4.16 2.67 12.13
CA ILE A 63 5.04 3.84 12.28
C ILE A 63 4.35 5.10 11.72
N ALA A 64 3.77 5.02 10.53
CA ALA A 64 3.11 6.13 9.84
C ALA A 64 1.86 6.60 10.60
N GLY A 65 1.09 5.68 11.18
CA GLY A 65 -0.06 6.02 12.04
C GLY A 65 0.29 6.76 13.34
N ARG A 66 1.58 7.01 13.64
CA ARG A 66 2.03 7.72 14.85
C ARG A 66 2.42 9.18 14.59
N ASN A 67 2.74 9.58 13.36
CA ASN A 67 3.25 10.92 13.06
C ASN A 67 2.85 11.44 11.66
N ARG A 68 1.91 12.40 11.67
CA ARG A 68 1.65 13.46 10.65
C ARG A 68 0.89 13.14 9.35
N ARG A 69 0.20 14.21 8.91
CA ARG A 69 -0.73 14.40 7.79
C ARG A 69 -0.18 13.95 6.44
N PHE A 70 -0.98 13.16 5.72
CA PHE A 70 -0.71 12.70 4.35
C PHE A 70 -1.04 13.78 3.29
N ASP A 71 -1.54 14.93 3.74
CA ASP A 71 -2.07 16.02 2.92
C ASP A 71 -0.99 16.75 2.09
N GLU A 72 0.25 16.78 2.58
CA GLU A 72 1.34 17.56 1.97
C GLU A 72 2.04 16.84 0.80
N LEU A 73 1.77 15.55 0.58
CA LEU A 73 2.49 14.75 -0.41
C LEU A 73 1.72 14.65 -1.73
N SER A 74 2.30 15.16 -2.82
CA SER A 74 1.66 15.17 -4.14
C SER A 74 1.50 13.76 -4.72
N MET A 75 0.40 13.55 -5.42
CA MET A 75 0.04 12.28 -6.09
C MET A 75 1.17 11.77 -7.00
N GLY A 76 1.76 12.69 -7.78
CA GLY A 76 2.86 12.38 -8.69
C GLY A 76 4.13 11.90 -7.98
N ARG A 77 4.40 12.42 -6.77
CA ARG A 77 5.57 12.00 -5.99
C ARG A 77 5.38 10.61 -5.39
N PHE A 78 4.17 10.26 -4.96
CA PHE A 78 3.86 8.91 -4.50
C PHE A 78 3.91 7.89 -5.65
N ALA A 79 3.36 8.26 -6.81
CA ALA A 79 3.43 7.45 -8.01
C ALA A 79 4.89 7.25 -8.47
N SER A 80 5.74 8.28 -8.40
CA SER A 80 7.16 8.16 -8.78
C SER A 80 7.94 7.28 -7.80
N TRP A 81 7.68 7.36 -6.49
CA TRP A 81 8.25 6.41 -5.52
C TRP A 81 7.78 4.97 -5.77
N GLY A 82 6.49 4.80 -6.08
CA GLY A 82 5.95 3.52 -6.51
C GLY A 82 6.65 3.00 -7.76
N ALA A 83 6.77 3.82 -8.80
CA ALA A 83 7.48 3.48 -10.04
C ALA A 83 8.93 3.09 -9.79
N LEU A 84 9.65 3.86 -8.96
CA LEU A 84 11.04 3.58 -8.62
C LEU A 84 11.16 2.24 -7.90
N SER A 85 10.30 1.97 -6.92
CA SER A 85 10.31 0.70 -6.18
C SER A 85 10.02 -0.50 -7.10
N GLY A 86 9.04 -0.37 -7.99
CA GLY A 86 8.72 -1.40 -8.98
C GLY A 86 9.84 -1.59 -9.99
N GLY A 87 10.46 -0.51 -10.47
CA GLY A 87 11.59 -0.55 -11.37
C GLY A 87 12.83 -1.22 -10.76
N ILE A 88 13.14 -0.94 -9.49
CA ILE A 88 14.22 -1.62 -8.76
C ILE A 88 13.91 -3.11 -8.65
N PHE A 89 12.68 -3.47 -8.28
CA PHE A 89 12.26 -4.87 -8.19
C PHE A 89 12.37 -5.59 -9.54
N GLY A 90 11.88 -4.98 -10.62
CA GLY A 90 12.03 -5.49 -11.99
C GLY A 90 13.51 -5.62 -12.40
N GLY A 91 14.35 -4.66 -12.01
CA GLY A 91 15.80 -4.71 -12.25
C GLY A 91 16.49 -5.87 -11.55
N LEU A 92 16.10 -6.20 -10.32
CA LEU A 92 16.60 -7.37 -9.58
C LEU A 92 16.21 -8.68 -10.28
N ILE A 93 14.96 -8.79 -10.73
CA ILE A 93 14.48 -9.95 -11.51
C ILE A 93 15.30 -10.09 -12.80
N LEU A 94 15.49 -8.99 -13.53
CA LEU A 94 16.26 -8.97 -14.75
C LEU A 94 17.72 -9.40 -14.52
N GLY A 95 18.34 -8.93 -13.43
CA GLY A 95 19.67 -9.35 -13.01
C GLY A 95 19.76 -10.85 -12.73
N GLY A 96 18.75 -11.44 -12.08
CA GLY A 96 18.67 -12.89 -11.86
C GLY A 96 18.49 -13.71 -13.14
N PHE A 97 17.76 -13.20 -14.13
CA PHE A 97 17.59 -13.88 -15.41
C PHE A 97 18.79 -13.73 -16.35
N ALA A 98 19.52 -12.61 -16.26
CA ALA A 98 20.74 -12.39 -17.01
C ALA A 98 21.83 -13.42 -16.65
N THR A 99 21.90 -13.87 -15.40
CA THR A 99 22.83 -14.92 -14.97
C THR A 99 22.36 -16.33 -15.34
N GLY A 100 21.06 -16.52 -15.62
CA GLY A 100 20.44 -17.79 -16.01
C GLY A 100 20.37 -18.05 -17.52
N GLY A 101 20.91 -17.17 -18.36
CA GLY A 101 20.91 -17.33 -19.83
C GLY A 101 19.56 -17.06 -20.50
N TRP A 102 18.63 -16.40 -19.83
CA TRP A 102 17.31 -16.08 -20.38
C TRP A 102 17.43 -15.02 -21.50
N PRO A 103 16.72 -15.15 -22.64
CA PRO A 103 16.75 -14.15 -23.71
C PRO A 103 16.30 -12.77 -23.26
N ALA A 104 17.27 -11.85 -23.12
CA ALA A 104 17.08 -10.44 -22.82
C ALA A 104 16.70 -9.63 -24.08
N ASN A 105 15.65 -10.05 -24.78
CA ASN A 105 15.10 -9.26 -25.88
C ASN A 105 14.48 -7.95 -25.32
N PRO A 106 14.38 -6.87 -26.12
CA PRO A 106 13.92 -5.58 -25.62
C PRO A 106 12.46 -5.61 -25.12
N VAL A 107 11.63 -6.50 -25.67
CA VAL A 107 10.23 -6.68 -25.24
C VAL A 107 10.17 -7.26 -23.82
N ASN A 108 10.93 -8.31 -23.54
CA ASN A 108 11.00 -8.96 -22.23
C ASN A 108 11.56 -8.01 -21.19
N VAL A 109 12.62 -7.27 -21.52
CA VAL A 109 13.19 -6.23 -20.65
C VAL A 109 12.15 -5.15 -20.33
N ALA A 110 11.43 -4.67 -21.34
CA ALA A 110 10.37 -3.67 -21.15
C ALA A 110 9.22 -4.20 -20.28
N LEU A 111 8.83 -5.46 -20.43
CA LEU A 111 7.79 -6.07 -19.59
C LEU A 111 8.25 -6.27 -18.14
N ILE A 112 9.47 -6.79 -17.94
CA ILE A 112 10.04 -7.06 -16.61
C ILE A 112 10.26 -5.77 -15.81
N LEU A 113 10.64 -4.68 -16.46
CA LEU A 113 10.81 -3.38 -15.79
C LEU A 113 9.51 -2.58 -15.72
N GLY A 114 8.77 -2.54 -16.83
CA GLY A 114 7.62 -1.67 -17.01
C GLY A 114 6.40 -2.10 -16.21
N VAL A 115 6.07 -3.40 -16.19
CA VAL A 115 4.87 -3.89 -15.48
C VAL A 115 5.00 -3.65 -13.96
N PRO A 116 6.12 -4.03 -13.30
CA PRO A 116 6.28 -3.74 -11.88
C PRO A 116 6.33 -2.24 -11.58
N ALA A 117 7.01 -1.44 -12.40
CA ALA A 117 7.07 0.01 -12.21
C ALA A 117 5.68 0.66 -12.28
N LEU A 118 4.93 0.38 -13.35
CA LEU A 118 3.58 0.94 -13.54
C LEU A 118 2.60 0.42 -12.48
N GLY A 119 2.66 -0.88 -12.16
CA GLY A 119 1.83 -1.51 -11.13
C GLY A 119 2.07 -0.89 -9.76
N SER A 120 3.34 -0.74 -9.35
CA SER A 120 3.70 -0.13 -8.07
C SER A 120 3.39 1.36 -8.03
N ALA A 121 3.53 2.09 -9.14
CA ALA A 121 3.11 3.49 -9.25
C ALA A 121 1.60 3.64 -9.03
N ALA A 122 0.81 2.82 -9.72
CA ALA A 122 -0.65 2.82 -9.61
C ALA A 122 -1.10 2.42 -8.20
N ALA A 123 -0.49 1.39 -7.61
CA ALA A 123 -0.80 0.96 -6.25
C ALA A 123 -0.46 2.04 -5.20
N ALA A 124 0.69 2.70 -5.34
CA ALA A 124 1.10 3.80 -4.46
C ALA A 124 0.14 4.99 -4.57
N ALA A 125 -0.24 5.36 -5.80
CA ALA A 125 -1.24 6.38 -6.05
C ALA A 125 -2.60 6.02 -5.43
N ALA A 126 -3.11 4.81 -5.69
CA ALA A 126 -4.39 4.35 -5.14
C ALA A 126 -4.39 4.36 -3.61
N THR A 127 -3.29 3.95 -2.98
CA THR A 127 -3.14 3.97 -1.51
C THR A 127 -3.25 5.39 -0.97
N LEU A 128 -2.60 6.37 -1.62
CA LEU A 128 -2.68 7.77 -1.23
C LEU A 128 -4.10 8.35 -1.43
N ALA A 129 -4.78 7.99 -2.53
CA ALA A 129 -6.17 8.41 -2.75
C ALA A 129 -7.11 7.90 -1.65
N VAL A 130 -6.99 6.63 -1.26
CA VAL A 130 -7.79 6.04 -0.18
C VAL A 130 -7.47 6.70 1.15
N ALA A 131 -6.19 6.96 1.44
CA ALA A 131 -5.77 7.62 2.67
C ALA A 131 -6.37 9.03 2.80
N ARG A 132 -6.32 9.83 1.74
CA ARG A 132 -6.91 11.18 1.71
C ARG A 132 -8.44 11.16 1.86
N GLY A 133 -9.10 10.23 1.18
CA GLY A 133 -10.55 10.08 1.29
C GLY A 133 -11.02 9.69 2.70
N ALA A 134 -10.19 8.98 3.47
CA ALA A 134 -10.48 8.67 4.87
C ALA A 134 -10.33 9.90 5.78
N GLU A 135 -9.28 10.71 5.57
CA GLU A 135 -9.03 11.95 6.32
C GLU A 135 -10.12 13.00 6.08
N ASP A 136 -10.52 13.22 4.83
CA ASP A 136 -11.61 14.13 4.48
C ASP A 136 -12.93 13.74 5.14
N ARG A 137 -13.26 12.44 5.17
CA ARG A 137 -14.46 11.94 5.86
C ARG A 137 -14.43 12.23 7.36
N THR A 138 -13.30 12.01 8.02
CA THR A 138 -13.19 12.31 9.45
C THR A 138 -13.35 13.80 9.75
N LEU A 139 -12.81 14.68 8.90
CA LEU A 139 -12.98 16.12 9.04
C LEU A 139 -14.44 16.56 8.82
N LEU A 140 -15.15 15.94 7.89
CA LEU A 140 -16.59 16.20 7.67
C LEU A 140 -17.43 15.76 8.86
N GLU A 141 -17.17 14.58 9.43
CA GLU A 141 -17.87 14.10 10.64
C GLU A 141 -17.62 15.00 11.86
N GLU A 142 -16.39 15.50 12.02
CA GLU A 142 -16.08 16.48 13.08
C GLU A 142 -16.79 17.82 12.85
N ARG A 143 -16.84 18.32 11.61
CA ARG A 143 -17.58 19.55 11.27
C ARG A 143 -19.07 19.41 11.53
N ASP A 144 -19.67 18.29 11.13
CA ASP A 144 -21.09 18.03 11.37
C ASP A 144 -21.38 17.94 12.87
N ARG A 145 -20.50 17.34 13.68
CA ARG A 145 -20.63 17.39 15.15
C ARG A 145 -20.53 18.80 15.71
N VAL A 146 -19.61 19.64 15.23
CA VAL A 146 -19.50 21.03 15.70
C VAL A 146 -20.75 21.83 15.27
N ALA A 147 -21.30 21.56 14.09
CA ALA A 147 -22.54 22.16 13.62
C ALA A 147 -23.76 21.70 14.44
N GLU A 148 -23.82 20.42 14.83
CA GLU A 148 -24.86 19.86 15.69
C GLU A 148 -24.78 20.37 17.13
N VAL A 149 -23.57 20.58 17.64
CA VAL A 149 -23.30 21.22 18.95
C VAL A 149 -23.47 22.75 18.89
N GLY A 150 -23.88 23.31 17.74
CA GLY A 150 -23.93 24.73 17.42
C GLY A 150 -24.15 25.63 18.63
N LEU A 151 -23.17 26.53 18.88
CA LEU A 151 -23.19 27.51 19.97
C LEU A 151 -24.61 28.05 20.14
N SER A 152 -25.18 27.85 21.33
CA SER A 152 -26.49 28.38 21.63
C SER A 152 -26.49 29.89 21.36
N SER A 153 -27.61 30.44 20.89
CA SER A 153 -27.68 31.88 20.56
C SER A 153 -27.29 32.80 21.73
N GLY A 154 -27.29 32.28 22.97
CA GLY A 154 -26.77 32.95 24.17
C GLY A 154 -25.24 33.03 24.23
N GLU A 155 -24.52 31.93 23.98
CA GLU A 155 -23.04 31.90 24.01
C GLU A 155 -22.42 32.72 22.87
N ARG A 156 -23.10 32.81 21.72
CA ARG A 156 -22.68 33.68 20.61
C ARG A 156 -22.79 35.17 20.97
N LYS A 157 -23.79 35.55 21.76
CA LYS A 157 -23.99 36.94 22.22
C LYS A 157 -22.96 37.35 23.26
N GLU A 158 -22.64 36.45 24.19
CA GLU A 158 -21.64 36.69 25.24
C GLU A 158 -20.21 36.84 24.66
N LEU A 159 -19.88 36.08 23.60
CA LEU A 159 -18.58 36.17 22.93
C LEU A 159 -18.41 37.39 22.00
N LEU A 160 -19.51 37.94 21.49
CA LEU A 160 -19.48 39.11 20.61
C LEU A 160 -19.58 40.44 21.37
N GLY A 161 -19.76 40.40 22.70
CA GLY A 161 -19.80 41.60 23.53
C GLY A 161 -20.88 42.60 23.10
N GLU A 162 -21.97 42.12 22.49
CA GLU A 162 -23.15 42.95 22.20
C GLU A 162 -24.06 42.99 23.43
N ASP A 163 -23.51 43.55 24.51
CA ASP A 163 -24.31 44.07 25.61
C ASP A 163 -24.73 45.50 25.24
N GLY A 164 -26.00 45.64 24.88
CA GLY A 164 -26.74 46.90 24.94
C GLY A 164 -27.61 46.91 26.18
#